data_AF-A0A2J7ZFY2-F1
#
_entry.id   AF-A0A2J7ZFY2-F1
#
_cell.length_a   1.000
_cell.length_b   1.000
_cell.length_c   1.000
_cell.angle_alpha   90.00
_cell.angle_beta   90.00
_cell.angle_gamma   90.00
#
_symmetry.space_group_name_H-M   'P 1'
#
loop_
_entity.id
_entity.type
_entity.pdbx_description
1 polymer ?
#
loop_
_entity_poly.entity_id
_entity_poly.type
_entity_poly.pdbx_seq_one_letter_code
_entity_poly.pdbx_strand_id
1 'polypeptide(L)' 'GLSPLPGAADGETYTRGLEGLEAACRGYAAEGAKFAKWRATLKVSSTLPSDLAVERNADDLARYAKICQ' A
#
# COMPACT_ATOMS: atom_id res chain seq x y z
N GLY A 1 -7.46 1.05 0.12
CA GLY A 1 -7.60 2.09 1.17
C GLY A 1 -7.05 1.58 2.50
N LEU A 2 -6.89 2.46 3.51
CA LEU A 2 -6.27 2.09 4.79
C LEU A 2 -7.07 1.05 5.57
N SER A 3 -6.38 0.17 6.28
CA SER A 3 -6.97 -0.83 7.18
C SER A 3 -6.03 -1.13 8.34
N PRO A 4 -6.56 -1.50 9.52
CA PRO A 4 -5.73 -1.86 10.67
C PRO A 4 -4.79 -3.01 10.32
N LEU A 5 -3.52 -2.89 10.70
CA LEU A 5 -2.52 -3.93 10.46
C LEU A 5 -2.61 -5.01 11.55
N PRO A 6 -3.02 -6.25 11.25
CA PRO A 6 -3.13 -7.30 12.25
C PRO A 6 -1.76 -7.67 12.84
N GLY A 7 -1.67 -7.79 14.16
CA GLY A 7 -0.43 -8.13 14.87
C GLY A 7 0.54 -6.96 15.08
N ALA A 8 0.22 -5.77 14.58
CA ALA A 8 1.00 -4.56 14.82
C ALA A 8 0.47 -3.76 16.02
N ALA A 9 1.18 -2.69 16.38
CA ALA A 9 0.79 -1.83 17.49
C ALA A 9 -0.44 -0.96 17.16
N ASP A 10 -1.11 -0.46 18.20
CA ASP A 10 -2.37 0.26 18.05
C ASP A 10 -2.29 1.50 17.14
N GLY A 11 -3.14 1.50 16.12
CA GLY A 11 -3.27 2.58 15.15
C GLY A 11 -2.32 2.49 13.96
N GLU A 12 -1.54 1.41 13.83
CA GLU A 12 -0.79 1.12 12.61
C GLU A 12 -1.69 0.53 11.53
N THR A 13 -1.36 0.82 10.28
CA THR A 13 -2.22 0.52 9.14
C THR A 13 -1.43 -0.03 7.97
N TYR A 14 -2.12 -0.75 7.10
CA TYR A 14 -1.66 -1.08 5.76
C TYR A 14 -2.71 -0.65 4.73
N THR A 15 -2.30 -0.58 3.47
CA THR A 15 -3.21 -0.19 2.38
C THR A 15 -3.66 -1.43 1.62
N ARG A 16 -4.98 -1.65 1.55
CA ARG A 16 -5.59 -2.72 0.75
C ARG A 16 -5.82 -2.31 -0.70
N GLY A 17 -5.97 -3.30 -1.58
CA GLY A 17 -6.37 -3.14 -2.98
C GLY A 17 -5.35 -3.63 -4.00
N LEU A 18 -4.43 -4.53 -3.59
CA LEU A 18 -3.51 -5.18 -4.52
C LEU A 18 -4.24 -6.27 -5.31
N GLU A 19 -5.26 -6.88 -4.71
CA GLU A 19 -6.14 -7.82 -5.38
C GLU A 19 -6.90 -7.12 -6.51
N GLY A 20 -6.69 -7.57 -7.76
CA GLY A 20 -7.33 -7.00 -8.95
C GLY A 20 -6.70 -5.70 -9.47
N LEU A 21 -5.60 -5.23 -8.86
CA LEU A 21 -4.92 -4.00 -9.29
C LEU A 21 -4.44 -4.08 -10.75
N GLU A 22 -3.93 -5.22 -11.20
CA GLU A 22 -3.46 -5.37 -12.59
C GLU A 22 -4.58 -5.13 -13.60
N ALA A 23 -5.75 -5.74 -13.39
CA ALA A 23 -6.90 -5.55 -14.27
C ALA A 23 -7.37 -4.08 -14.28
N ALA A 24 -7.40 -3.44 -13.10
CA ALA A 24 -7.72 -2.03 -12.99
C ALA A 24 -6.70 -1.14 -13.73
N CYS A 25 -5.40 -1.39 -13.56
CA CYS A 25 -4.33 -0.67 -14.25
C CYS A 25 -4.45 -0.80 -15.77
N ARG A 26 -4.75 -2.00 -16.29
CA ARG A 26 -4.98 -2.22 -17.73
C ARG A 26 -6.18 -1.42 -18.24
N GLY A 27 -7.30 -1.39 -17.49
CA GLY A 27 -8.47 -0.58 -17.83
C GLY A 27 -8.16 0.90 -17.89
N TYR A 28 -7.55 1.44 -16.82
CA TYR A 28 -7.18 2.86 -16.77
C TYR A 28 -6.13 3.25 -17.82
N ALA A 29 -5.19 2.37 -18.15
CA ALA A 29 -4.23 2.60 -19.22
C ALA A 29 -4.91 2.69 -20.59
N ALA A 30 -5.94 1.86 -20.85
CA ALA A 30 -6.75 1.93 -22.07
C ALA A 30 -7.56 3.23 -22.17
N GLU A 31 -7.99 3.77 -21.03
CA GLU A 31 -8.64 5.09 -20.92
C GLU A 31 -7.65 6.27 -20.96
N GLY A 32 -6.34 6.00 -21.04
CA GLY A 32 -5.31 7.01 -21.25
C GLY A 32 -4.53 7.43 -20.00
N ALA A 33 -4.78 6.83 -18.83
CA ALA A 33 -3.98 7.08 -17.64
C ALA A 33 -2.50 6.69 -17.87
N LYS A 34 -1.59 7.50 -17.34
CA LYS A 34 -0.12 7.34 -17.53
C LYS A 34 0.66 7.13 -16.24
N PHE A 35 0.01 7.32 -15.10
CA PHE A 35 0.61 7.10 -13.79
C PHE A 35 -0.48 6.71 -12.79
N ALA A 36 -0.07 6.09 -11.70
CA ALA A 36 -0.95 5.72 -10.59
C ALA A 36 -0.39 6.29 -9.28
N LYS A 37 -1.19 6.25 -8.22
CA LYS A 37 -0.76 6.62 -6.87
C LYS A 37 -1.22 5.58 -5.86
N TRP A 38 -0.29 5.13 -5.02
CA TRP A 38 -0.57 4.36 -3.81
C TRP A 38 -0.04 5.09 -2.60
N ARG A 39 -0.81 5.13 -1.51
CA ARG A 39 -0.43 5.81 -0.27
C ARG A 39 -0.41 4.82 0.88
N ALA A 40 0.75 4.63 1.48
CA ALA A 40 0.92 4.00 2.79
C ALA A 40 1.00 5.09 3.87
N THR A 41 0.54 4.81 5.09
CA THR A 41 0.64 5.74 6.22
C THR A 41 1.30 5.07 7.41
N LEU A 42 2.38 5.68 7.88
CA LEU A 42 3.11 5.27 9.08
C LEU A 42 2.82 6.28 10.20
N LYS A 43 2.65 5.77 11.43
CA LYS A 43 2.44 6.57 12.62
C LYS A 43 3.79 6.80 13.29
N VAL A 44 4.05 8.03 13.72
CA VAL A 44 5.31 8.42 14.37
C VAL A 44 5.05 8.66 15.85
N SER A 45 5.78 7.96 16.71
CA SER A 45 5.78 8.18 18.17
C SER A 45 7.12 7.72 18.77
N SER A 46 7.22 7.65 20.10
CA SER A 46 8.41 7.12 20.78
C SER A 46 8.71 5.65 20.47
N THR A 47 7.71 4.87 20.04
CA THR A 47 7.84 3.42 19.77
C THR A 47 7.28 3.00 18.42
N LEU A 48 6.87 3.95 17.58
CA LEU A 48 6.28 3.73 16.27
C LEU A 48 7.06 4.52 15.20
N PRO A 49 7.13 4.02 13.94
CA PRO A 49 6.48 2.80 13.45
C PRO A 49 7.15 1.52 13.97
N SER A 50 6.37 0.44 14.11
CA SER A 50 6.91 -0.88 14.37
C SER A 50 7.60 -1.45 13.13
N ASP A 51 8.55 -2.36 13.33
CA ASP A 51 9.23 -3.06 12.23
C ASP A 51 8.22 -3.76 11.32
N LEU A 52 7.19 -4.39 11.89
CA LEU A 52 6.12 -5.03 11.13
C LEU A 52 5.38 -4.04 10.21
N ALA A 53 5.09 -2.83 10.70
CA ALA A 53 4.44 -1.80 9.89
C ALA A 53 5.34 -1.28 8.77
N VAL A 54 6.64 -1.14 9.03
CA VAL A 54 7.63 -0.74 8.03
C VAL A 54 7.74 -1.80 6.95
N GLU A 55 8.01 -3.05 7.32
CA GLU A 55 8.18 -4.18 6.39
C GLU A 55 6.92 -4.38 5.54
N ARG A 56 5.75 -4.42 6.17
CA ARG A 56 4.51 -4.69 5.46
C ARG A 56 4.18 -3.59 4.44
N ASN A 57 4.26 -2.32 4.85
CA ASN A 57 3.96 -1.21 3.93
C ASN A 57 5.00 -1.10 2.81
N ALA A 58 6.28 -1.41 3.08
CA ALA A 58 7.32 -1.44 2.05
C ALA A 58 7.09 -2.55 1.01
N ASP A 59 6.75 -3.77 1.45
CA ASP A 59 6.43 -4.90 0.56
C ASP A 59 5.17 -4.60 -0.28
N ASP A 60 4.11 -4.08 0.33
CA ASP A 60 2.89 -3.69 -0.39
C ASP A 60 3.19 -2.59 -1.44
N LEU A 61 4.02 -1.59 -1.12
CA LEU A 61 4.46 -0.56 -2.07
C LEU A 61 5.30 -1.12 -3.22
N ALA A 62 6.20 -2.07 -2.95
CA ALA A 62 7.01 -2.72 -3.97
C ALA A 62 6.14 -3.55 -4.93
N ARG A 63 5.17 -4.29 -4.41
CA ARG A 63 4.19 -5.05 -5.21
C ARG A 63 3.33 -4.12 -6.05
N TYR A 64 2.83 -3.04 -5.47
CA TYR A 64 2.09 -1.99 -6.19
C TYR A 64 2.93 -1.44 -7.36
N ALA A 65 4.19 -1.04 -7.10
CA ALA A 65 5.07 -0.48 -8.13
C ALA A 65 5.31 -1.48 -9.27
N LYS A 66 5.55 -2.76 -8.93
CA LYS A 66 5.74 -3.83 -9.92
C LYS A 66 4.50 -4.08 -10.79
N ILE A 67 3.29 -3.92 -10.25
CA ILE A 67 2.05 -4.10 -11.01
C ILE A 67 1.77 -2.90 -11.93
N CYS A 68 2.15 -1.69 -11.52
CA CYS A 68 1.88 -0.46 -12.28
C CYS A 68 2.89 -0.17 -13.39
N GLN A 69 4.07 -0.79 -13.38
CA GLN A 69 5.11 -0.64 -14.41
C GLN A 69 4.90 -1.60 -15.57
#